data_AF-A0A521G294-F1
#
_entry.id   AF-A0A521G294-F1
#
_cell.length_a   1.000
_cell.length_b   1.000
_cell.length_c   1.000
_cell.angle_alpha   90.00
_cell.angle_beta   90.00
_cell.angle_gamma   90.00
#
_symmetry.space_group_name_H-M   'P 1'
#
loop_
_entity.id
_entity.type
_entity.pdbx_description
1 polymer ?
#
loop_
_entity_poly.entity_id
_entity_poly.type
_entity_poly.pdbx_seq_one_letter_code
_entity_poly.pdbx_strand_id
1 'polypeptide(L)'
;MKIGVVGYSFNKFDLDLAAKMMRSAFDIFVPKNAESENIEIVSGLTNIGVPRIAYQLADRRNFITVGISAEQAFQVHCGVYPVKKQIIRGINFGDESEVFIRYIDFLIRIGGGR
;
A
#
# COMPACT_ATOMS: atom_id res chain seq x y z
N MET A 1 3.72 7.38 -11.87
CA MET A 1 3.34 7.99 -10.57
C MET A 1 3.30 6.89 -9.53
N LYS A 2 3.96 7.09 -8.39
CA LYS A 2 4.08 6.10 -7.31
C LYS A 2 3.48 6.67 -6.04
N ILE A 3 2.38 6.08 -5.58
CA ILE A 3 1.61 6.56 -4.43
C ILE A 3 1.86 5.58 -3.28
N GLY A 4 2.62 6.03 -2.29
CA GLY A 4 2.79 5.35 -1.02
C GLY A 4 1.51 5.39 -0.19
N VAL A 5 1.16 4.26 0.41
CA VAL A 5 0.02 4.14 1.32
C VAL A 5 0.48 3.54 2.64
N VAL A 6 0.19 4.24 3.72
CA VAL A 6 0.47 3.79 5.09
C VAL A 6 -0.78 3.89 5.96
N GLY A 7 -0.89 3.04 6.96
CA GLY A 7 -2.04 3.01 7.86
C GLY A 7 -2.02 1.81 8.79
N TYR A 8 -3.10 1.62 9.54
CA TYR A 8 -3.20 0.56 10.53
C TYR A 8 -3.37 -0.83 9.88
N SER A 9 -2.56 -1.80 10.31
CA SER A 9 -2.47 -3.15 9.74
C SER A 9 -3.19 -4.21 10.61
N PHE A 10 -4.40 -3.90 11.06
CA PHE A 10 -5.31 -4.83 11.75
C PHE A 10 -6.76 -4.56 11.35
N ASN A 11 -7.72 -5.41 11.73
CA ASN A 11 -9.12 -5.24 11.31
C ASN A 11 -10.02 -4.52 12.35
N LYS A 12 -9.44 -3.92 13.39
CA LYS A 12 -10.20 -3.24 14.46
C LYS A 12 -10.49 -1.76 14.12
N PHE A 13 -11.04 -1.50 12.95
CA PHE A 13 -11.45 -0.16 12.52
C PHE A 13 -12.56 -0.24 11.46
N ASP A 14 -13.16 0.91 11.15
CA ASP A 14 -14.18 1.02 10.09
C ASP A 14 -13.54 0.86 8.70
N LEU A 15 -13.60 -0.36 8.16
CA LEU A 15 -13.06 -0.73 6.86
C LEU A 15 -13.74 0.02 5.71
N ASP A 16 -15.04 0.28 5.82
CA ASP A 16 -15.83 0.93 4.77
C ASP A 16 -15.49 2.41 4.68
N LEU A 17 -15.36 3.08 5.83
CA LEU A 17 -14.90 4.46 5.89
C LEU A 17 -13.48 4.59 5.35
N ALA A 18 -12.57 3.71 5.76
CA ALA A 18 -11.19 3.73 5.25
C ALA A 18 -11.14 3.51 3.72
N ALA A 19 -11.93 2.57 3.19
CA ALA A 19 -12.03 2.35 1.75
C ALA A 19 -12.63 3.56 1.01
N LYS A 20 -13.64 4.23 1.58
CA LYS A 20 -14.18 5.49 1.03
C LYS A 20 -13.11 6.58 1.00
N MET A 21 -12.40 6.80 2.10
CA MET A 21 -11.32 7.79 2.18
C MET A 21 -10.20 7.49 1.18
N MET A 22 -9.80 6.22 1.04
CA MET A 22 -8.78 5.80 0.08
C MET A 22 -9.20 6.08 -1.37
N ARG A 23 -10.45 5.75 -1.73
CA ARG A 23 -10.98 6.05 -3.07
C ARG A 23 -10.96 7.55 -3.35
N SER A 24 -11.45 8.37 -2.42
CA SER A 24 -11.43 9.83 -2.56
C SER A 24 -10.00 10.36 -2.71
N ALA A 25 -9.04 9.82 -1.97
CA ALA A 25 -7.64 10.21 -2.10
C ALA A 25 -7.09 9.85 -3.49
N PHE A 26 -7.33 8.64 -4.00
CA PHE A 26 -6.93 8.28 -5.36
C PHE A 26 -7.56 9.20 -6.41
N ASP A 27 -8.83 9.58 -6.24
CA ASP A 27 -9.52 10.49 -7.17
C ASP A 27 -8.95 11.92 -7.16
N ILE A 28 -8.31 12.34 -6.06
CA ILE A 28 -7.62 13.63 -5.96
C ILE A 28 -6.25 13.57 -6.65
N PHE A 29 -5.47 12.52 -6.41
CA PHE A 29 -4.09 12.44 -6.88
C PHE A 29 -3.95 11.92 -8.31
N VAL A 30 -4.87 11.07 -8.77
CA VAL A 30 -4.80 10.46 -10.09
C VAL A 30 -5.52 11.34 -11.12
N PRO A 31 -4.81 11.89 -12.12
CA PRO A 31 -5.44 12.63 -13.21
C PRO A 31 -6.44 11.76 -13.97
N LYS A 32 -7.56 12.34 -14.41
CA LYS A 32 -8.61 11.60 -15.14
C LYS A 32 -8.15 10.93 -16.43
N ASN A 33 -7.09 11.46 -17.05
CA ASN A 33 -6.48 10.97 -18.27
C ASN A 33 -5.21 10.14 -18.02
N ALA A 34 -4.89 9.82 -16.77
CA ALA A 34 -3.71 9.00 -16.47
C ALA A 34 -3.96 7.55 -16.88
N GLU A 35 -2.99 6.98 -17.59
CA GLU A 35 -2.99 5.57 -17.93
C GLU A 35 -2.74 4.73 -16.68
N SER A 36 -3.58 3.73 -16.46
CA SER A 36 -3.58 2.94 -15.22
C SER A 36 -2.27 2.17 -15.00
N GLU A 37 -1.62 1.74 -16.08
CA GLU A 37 -0.32 1.07 -16.07
C GLU A 37 0.84 1.96 -15.61
N ASN A 38 0.67 3.28 -15.63
CA ASN A 38 1.68 4.23 -15.16
C ASN A 38 1.51 4.61 -13.68
N ILE A 39 0.56 3.99 -12.98
CA ILE A 39 0.24 4.26 -11.58
C ILE A 39 0.61 3.05 -10.73
N GLU A 40 1.51 3.26 -9.77
CA GLU A 40 1.90 2.27 -8.78
C GLU A 40 1.32 2.64 -7.41
N ILE A 41 0.60 1.70 -6.78
CA ILE A 41 0.21 1.78 -5.38
C ILE A 41 1.20 0.97 -4.56
N VAL A 42 1.92 1.67 -3.69
CA VAL A 42 3.07 1.17 -2.94
C VAL A 42 2.72 1.10 -1.46
N SER A 43 2.84 -0.07 -0.83
CA SER A 43 2.60 -0.20 0.62
C SER A 43 3.48 -1.30 1.24
N GLY A 44 3.31 -1.53 2.54
CA GLY A 44 3.89 -2.69 3.22
C GLY A 44 3.40 -3.99 2.58
N LEU A 45 4.27 -4.99 2.46
CA LEU A 45 3.92 -6.31 1.91
C LEU A 45 3.10 -7.11 2.93
N THR A 46 1.81 -6.81 3.06
CA THR A 46 0.90 -7.47 4.01
C THR A 46 -0.52 -7.60 3.45
N ASN A 47 -1.27 -8.60 3.91
CA ASN A 47 -2.64 -8.87 3.48
C ASN A 47 -3.70 -8.53 4.56
N ILE A 48 -3.52 -7.41 5.27
CA ILE A 48 -4.48 -6.96 6.27
C ILE A 48 -4.56 -5.42 6.33
N GLY A 49 -5.66 -4.91 6.90
CA GLY A 49 -5.83 -3.50 7.21
C GLY A 49 -5.76 -2.58 5.99
N VAL A 50 -5.20 -1.39 6.19
CA VAL A 50 -5.11 -0.35 5.17
C VAL A 50 -4.30 -0.76 3.93
N PRO A 51 -3.11 -1.40 4.04
CA PRO A 51 -2.37 -1.87 2.88
C PRO A 51 -3.19 -2.78 1.96
N ARG A 52 -3.92 -3.76 2.54
CA ARG A 52 -4.80 -4.64 1.77
C ARG A 52 -5.89 -3.87 1.03
N ILE A 53 -6.53 -2.91 1.69
CA ILE A 53 -7.58 -2.07 1.06
C ILE A 53 -7.00 -1.32 -0.13
N ALA A 54 -5.79 -0.77 0.01
CA ALA A 54 -5.11 -0.05 -1.06
C ALA A 54 -4.86 -0.96 -2.27
N TYR A 55 -4.33 -2.17 -2.04
CA TYR A 55 -4.09 -3.13 -3.13
C TYR A 55 -5.38 -3.59 -3.82
N GLN A 56 -6.44 -3.89 -3.05
CA GLN A 56 -7.73 -4.28 -3.63
C GLN A 56 -8.35 -3.17 -4.49
N LEU A 57 -8.19 -1.90 -4.08
CA LEU A 57 -8.65 -0.76 -4.87
C LEU A 57 -7.77 -0.52 -6.09
N ALA A 58 -6.46 -0.73 -5.97
CA ALA A 58 -5.52 -0.67 -7.07
C ALA A 58 -5.85 -1.71 -8.14
N ASP A 59 -6.09 -2.96 -7.75
CA ASP A 59 -6.44 -4.05 -8.67
C ASP A 59 -7.75 -3.75 -9.41
N ARG A 60 -8.77 -3.24 -8.72
CA ARG A 60 -10.04 -2.81 -9.33
C ARG A 60 -9.87 -1.67 -10.35
N ARG A 61 -8.81 -0.88 -10.22
CA ARG A 61 -8.47 0.24 -11.12
C ARG A 61 -7.38 -0.12 -12.12
N ASN A 62 -6.96 -1.38 -12.18
CA ASN A 62 -5.84 -1.85 -13.02
C ASN A 62 -4.51 -1.12 -12.75
N PHE A 63 -4.34 -0.53 -11.57
CA PHE A 63 -3.06 0.02 -11.16
C PHE A 63 -2.05 -1.10 -10.89
N ILE A 64 -0.78 -0.74 -10.78
CA ILE A 64 0.28 -1.68 -10.41
C ILE A 64 0.37 -1.72 -8.88
N THR A 65 0.28 -2.92 -8.30
CA THR A 65 0.48 -3.13 -6.86
C THR A 65 1.94 -3.44 -6.57
N VAL A 66 2.53 -2.68 -5.64
CA VAL A 66 3.94 -2.83 -5.24
C VAL A 66 4.02 -3.00 -3.72
N GLY A 67 4.50 -4.15 -3.29
CA GLY A 67 4.76 -4.43 -1.87
C GLY A 67 6.23 -4.23 -1.55
N ILE A 68 6.53 -3.37 -0.58
CA ILE A 68 7.88 -3.16 -0.06
C ILE A 68 7.90 -3.64 1.38
N SER A 69 8.85 -4.51 1.74
CA SER A 69 9.07 -4.90 3.14
C SER A 69 10.43 -5.56 3.36
N ALA A 70 10.71 -6.00 4.58
CA ALA A 70 11.82 -6.87 4.92
C ALA A 70 11.44 -8.36 4.83
N GLU A 71 12.41 -9.26 4.93
CA GLU A 71 12.17 -10.72 4.88
C GLU A 71 11.20 -11.21 5.95
N GLN A 72 11.16 -10.54 7.12
CA GLN A 72 10.22 -10.82 8.21
C GLN A 72 8.74 -10.82 7.76
N ALA A 73 8.38 -10.12 6.67
CA ALA A 73 7.02 -10.10 6.12
C ALA A 73 6.50 -11.49 5.70
N PHE A 74 7.38 -12.44 5.36
CA PHE A 74 6.95 -13.79 4.99
C PHE A 74 6.64 -14.69 6.20
N GLN A 75 6.98 -14.24 7.40
CA GLN A 75 6.83 -15.02 8.64
C GLN A 75 5.56 -14.64 9.43
N VAL A 76 4.88 -13.55 9.04
CA VAL A 76 3.69 -13.07 9.77
C VAL A 76 2.43 -13.88 9.41
N HIS A 77 1.57 -14.12 10.40
CA HIS A 77 0.37 -14.95 10.24
C HIS A 77 -0.67 -14.40 9.25
N CYS A 78 -0.73 -13.08 9.04
CA CYS A 78 -1.68 -12.50 8.08
C CYS A 78 -1.29 -12.74 6.61
N GLY A 79 -0.08 -13.25 6.35
CA GLY A 79 0.44 -13.49 5.02
C GLY A 79 0.66 -12.20 4.20
N VAL A 80 1.03 -12.40 2.94
CA VAL A 80 1.34 -11.33 1.99
C VAL A 80 0.24 -11.20 0.94
N TYR A 81 -0.05 -9.97 0.52
CA TYR A 81 -0.97 -9.73 -0.59
C TYR A 81 -0.26 -10.11 -1.92
N PRO A 82 -0.94 -10.73 -2.88
CA PRO A 82 -0.36 -11.11 -4.18
C PRO A 82 -0.15 -9.88 -5.08
N VAL A 83 0.82 -9.05 -4.74
CA VAL A 83 1.18 -7.85 -5.49
C VAL A 83 1.89 -8.18 -6.81
N LYS A 84 1.81 -7.28 -7.80
CA LYS A 84 2.50 -7.44 -9.09
C LYS A 84 4.02 -7.29 -8.98
N LYS A 85 4.50 -6.49 -8.02
CA LYS A 85 5.93 -6.27 -7.77
C LYS A 85 6.23 -6.33 -6.28
N GLN A 86 7.31 -7.02 -5.93
CA GLN A 86 7.82 -7.09 -4.56
C GLN A 86 9.22 -6.48 -4.48
N ILE A 87 9.49 -5.70 -3.45
CA ILE A 87 10.81 -5.16 -3.15
C ILE A 87 11.15 -5.54 -1.71
N ILE A 88 12.04 -6.52 -1.56
CA ILE A 88 12.47 -7.02 -0.25
C ILE A 88 13.83 -6.42 0.12
N ARG A 89 13.91 -5.78 1.29
CA ARG A 89 15.10 -5.08 1.78
C ARG A 89 15.28 -5.26 3.27
N GLY A 90 16.43 -5.81 3.65
CA GLY A 90 16.77 -6.11 5.04
C GLY A 90 16.03 -7.31 5.59
N ILE A 91 16.28 -7.57 6.88
CA ILE A 91 15.76 -8.74 7.58
C ILE A 91 14.58 -8.35 8.46
N ASN A 92 14.70 -7.22 9.17
CA ASN A 92 13.73 -6.77 10.16
C ASN A 92 12.85 -5.64 9.61
N PHE A 93 11.60 -5.57 10.08
CA PHE A 93 10.74 -4.42 9.79
C PHE A 93 11.42 -3.11 10.21
N GLY A 94 11.48 -2.16 9.28
CA GLY A 94 12.16 -0.88 9.44
C GLY A 94 13.34 -0.73 8.48
N ASP A 95 14.04 -1.82 8.16
CA ASP A 95 15.19 -1.82 7.24
C ASP A 95 14.80 -1.33 5.83
N GLU A 96 13.55 -1.56 5.43
CA GLU A 96 13.02 -1.15 4.13
C GLU A 96 12.61 0.33 4.07
N SER A 97 12.54 1.02 5.20
CA SER A 97 11.84 2.32 5.30
C SER A 97 12.43 3.39 4.39
N GLU A 98 13.76 3.48 4.31
CA GLU A 98 14.42 4.44 3.42
C GLU A 98 14.10 4.14 1.95
N VAL A 99 14.09 2.85 1.58
CA VAL A 99 13.73 2.41 0.23
C VAL A 99 12.29 2.75 -0.08
N PHE A 100 11.36 2.55 0.86
CA PHE A 100 9.97 2.92 0.71
C PHE A 100 9.80 4.42 0.43
N ILE A 101 10.40 5.28 1.27
CA ILE A 101 10.27 6.74 1.14
C ILE A 101 10.90 7.26 -0.15
N ARG A 102 12.08 6.75 -0.54
CA ARG A 102 12.74 7.13 -1.80
C ARG A 102 12.00 6.64 -3.04
N TYR A 103 11.17 5.60 -2.91
CA TYR A 103 10.49 4.99 -4.04
C TYR A 103 9.22 5.74 -4.45
N ILE A 104 8.56 6.44 -3.52
CA ILE A 104 7.24 7.04 -3.73
C ILE A 104 7.33 8.53 -4.10
N ASP A 105 6.36 9.01 -4.88
CA ASP A 105 6.18 10.42 -5.23
C ASP A 105 5.22 11.13 -4.25
N PHE A 106 4.21 10.39 -3.76
CA PHE A 106 3.17 10.89 -2.86
C PHE A 106 2.95 9.91 -1.71
N LEU A 107 2.52 10.41 -0.55
CA LEU A 107 2.17 9.59 0.61
C LEU A 107 0.73 9.85 1.05
N ILE A 108 -0.09 8.80 1.05
CA ILE A 108 -1.42 8.77 1.65
C ILE A 108 -1.33 8.04 2.98
N ARG A 109 -1.80 8.69 4.04
CA ARG A 109 -1.96 8.08 5.35
C ARG A 109 -3.45 7.98 5.71
N ILE A 110 -3.93 6.76 5.91
CA ILE A 110 -5.29 6.51 6.42
C ILE A 110 -5.20 5.98 7.86
N GLY A 111 -5.70 6.79 8.80
CA GLY A 111 -5.61 6.49 10.23
C GLY A 111 -4.18 6.47 10.77
N GLY A 112 -3.94 5.66 11.80
CA GLY A 112 -2.65 5.48 12.44
C GLY A 112 -2.78 4.65 13.73
N GLY A 113 -1.74 3.90 14.06
CA GLY A 113 -1.68 3.13 15.31
C GLY A 113 -1.27 3.99 16.50
N ARG A 114 -1.46 3.42 17.70
CA ARG A 114 -0.61 3.71 18.86
C ARG A 114 0.52 2.70 18.87
#